data_AF-A0A898CLA6-F1
#
_entry.id   AF-A0A898CLA6-F1
#
_cell.length_a   1.000
_cell.length_b   1.000
_cell.length_c   1.000
_cell.angle_alpha   90.00
_cell.angle_beta   90.00
_cell.angle_gamma   90.00
#
_symmetry.space_group_name_H-M   'P 1'
#
loop_
_entity.id
_entity.type
_entity.pdbx_description
1 polymer ?
#
loop_
_entity_poly.entity_id
_entity_poly.type
_entity_poly.pdbx_seq_one_letter_code
_entity_poly.pdbx_strand_id
1 'polypeptide(L)'
;MNYETGFQLSVMDARLKKMRKQRDEYKKQRDELIVDIAKLRERNEELEDMWRTLKNELLGRYEFYRFRLNELQLESNANKSVAINMGAKINASAILYRMDKLDGTNEFYEFLGQMEDDTNE
;
A
#
# COMPACT_ATOMS: atom_id res chain seq x y z
N MET A 1 31.27 -15.52 58.93
CA MET A 1 30.01 -15.61 58.18
C MET A 1 29.26 -16.85 58.63
N ASN A 2 27.96 -16.75 58.96
CA ASN A 2 27.12 -17.91 59.27
C ASN A 2 26.81 -18.68 57.96
N TYR A 3 26.85 -20.01 58.02
CA TYR A 3 26.54 -20.94 56.92
C TYR A 3 25.20 -20.60 56.23
N GLU A 4 24.20 -20.23 57.03
CA GLU A 4 22.86 -19.89 56.54
C GLU A 4 22.84 -18.60 55.70
N THR A 5 23.65 -17.61 56.07
CA THR A 5 23.84 -16.38 55.28
C THR A 5 24.55 -16.65 53.96
N GLY A 6 25.55 -17.56 53.96
CA GLY A 6 26.25 -17.98 52.74
C GLY A 6 25.34 -18.74 51.77
N PHE A 7 24.48 -19.62 52.30
CA PHE A 7 23.51 -20.35 51.51
C PHE A 7 22.49 -19.41 50.84
N GLN A 8 21.94 -18.44 51.58
CA GLN A 8 20.99 -17.46 51.04
C GLN A 8 21.60 -16.60 49.92
N LEU A 9 22.86 -16.16 50.09
CA LEU A 9 23.60 -15.42 49.04
C LEU A 9 23.76 -16.25 47.76
N SER A 10 24.10 -17.54 47.90
CA SER A 10 24.25 -18.45 46.74
C SER A 10 22.95 -18.61 45.94
N VAL A 11 21.81 -18.66 46.63
CA VAL A 11 20.48 -18.76 46.00
C VAL A 11 20.11 -17.46 45.30
N MET A 12 20.43 -16.30 45.90
CA MET A 12 20.23 -15.00 45.26
C MET A 12 21.06 -14.86 43.98
N ASP A 13 22.34 -15.25 44.00
CA ASP A 13 23.20 -15.21 42.81
C ASP A 13 22.69 -16.10 41.68
N ALA A 14 22.21 -17.32 42.01
CA ALA A 14 21.60 -18.21 41.04
C ALA A 14 20.34 -17.59 40.38
N ARG A 15 19.48 -16.95 41.19
CA ARG A 15 18.30 -16.23 40.69
C ARG A 15 18.69 -15.04 39.80
N LEU A 16 19.66 -14.24 40.21
CA LEU A 16 20.21 -13.11 39.44
C LEU A 16 20.76 -13.57 38.10
N LYS A 17 21.53 -14.67 38.08
CA LYS A 17 22.07 -15.24 36.84
C LYS A 17 20.96 -15.69 35.89
N LYS A 18 19.89 -16.32 36.41
CA LYS A 18 18.72 -16.70 35.61
C LYS A 18 18.00 -15.49 35.02
N MET A 19 17.76 -14.45 35.83
CA MET A 19 17.12 -13.21 35.40
C MET A 19 17.92 -12.49 34.31
N ARG A 20 19.26 -12.46 34.43
CA ARG A 20 20.14 -11.86 33.39
C ARG A 20 20.04 -12.61 32.07
N LYS A 21 20.05 -13.95 32.09
CA LYS A 21 19.88 -14.76 30.86
C LYS A 21 18.55 -14.46 30.18
N GLN A 22 17.44 -14.47 30.93
CA GLN A 22 16.12 -14.17 30.38
C GLN A 22 16.06 -12.75 29.78
N ARG A 23 16.63 -11.77 30.47
CA ARG A 23 16.74 -10.40 29.94
C ARG A 23 17.51 -10.35 28.63
N ASP A 24 18.63 -11.06 28.54
CA ASP A 24 19.48 -11.05 27.34
C ASP A 24 18.82 -11.79 26.17
N GLU A 25 18.07 -12.87 26.45
CA GLU A 25 17.21 -13.56 25.48
C GLU A 25 16.09 -12.64 24.97
N TYR A 26 15.38 -11.93 25.84
CA TYR A 26 14.34 -10.98 25.44
C TYR A 26 14.91 -9.81 24.64
N LYS A 27 16.10 -9.32 25.00
CA LYS A 27 16.79 -8.28 24.21
C LYS A 27 17.09 -8.77 22.80
N LYS A 28 17.61 -9.98 22.66
CA LYS A 28 17.90 -10.59 21.36
C LYS A 28 16.62 -10.72 20.52
N GLN A 29 15.54 -11.26 21.09
CA GLN A 29 14.25 -11.38 20.40
C GLN A 29 13.70 -10.02 19.96
N ARG A 30 13.78 -9.01 20.83
CA ARG A 30 13.37 -7.64 20.50
C ARG A 30 14.19 -7.09 19.33
N ASP A 31 15.51 -7.27 19.36
CA ASP A 31 16.38 -6.75 18.32
C ASP A 31 16.11 -7.45 16.97
N GLU A 32 15.84 -8.76 16.98
CA GLU A 32 15.38 -9.52 15.80
C GLU A 32 14.04 -8.98 15.27
N LEU A 33 13.05 -8.77 16.14
CA LEU A 33 11.76 -8.20 15.75
C LEU A 33 11.88 -6.79 15.17
N ILE A 34 12.78 -5.96 15.69
CA ILE A 34 13.05 -4.62 15.15
C ILE A 34 13.56 -4.72 13.72
N VAL A 35 14.49 -5.65 13.46
CA VAL A 35 15.02 -5.88 12.11
C VAL A 35 13.93 -6.36 11.15
N ASP A 36 13.07 -7.27 11.59
CA ASP A 36 11.98 -7.77 10.74
C ASP A 36 10.92 -6.71 10.45
N ILE A 37 10.57 -5.88 11.45
CA ILE A 37 9.68 -4.72 11.23
C ILE A 37 10.28 -3.74 10.23
N ALA A 38 11.59 -3.51 10.26
CA ALA A 38 12.26 -2.63 9.31
C ALA A 38 12.12 -3.16 7.86
N LYS A 39 12.36 -4.47 7.65
CA LYS A 39 12.17 -5.10 6.33
C LYS A 39 10.73 -5.05 5.85
N LEU A 40 9.76 -5.25 6.76
CA LEU A 40 8.35 -5.16 6.41
C LEU A 40 7.94 -3.74 6.00
N ARG A 41 8.51 -2.71 6.64
CA ARG A 41 8.27 -1.31 6.26
C ARG A 41 8.84 -1.00 4.87
N GLU A 42 10.08 -1.39 4.61
CA GLU A 42 10.71 -1.24 3.29
C GLU A 42 9.88 -1.92 2.20
N ARG A 43 9.43 -3.16 2.44
CA ARG A 43 8.59 -3.88 1.49
C ARG A 43 7.21 -3.23 1.30
N ASN A 44 6.66 -2.61 2.34
CA ASN A 44 5.38 -1.91 2.25
C ASN A 44 5.50 -0.64 1.41
N GLU A 45 6.59 0.12 1.57
CA GLU A 45 6.89 1.29 0.72
C GLU A 45 7.01 0.89 -0.75
N GLU A 46 7.73 -0.19 -1.06
CA GLU A 46 7.82 -0.71 -2.43
C GLU A 46 6.44 -1.08 -3.02
N LEU A 47 5.57 -1.67 -2.21
CA LEU A 47 4.21 -2.04 -2.64
C LEU A 47 3.32 -0.82 -2.88
N GLU A 48 3.46 0.22 -2.06
CA GLU A 48 2.77 1.51 -2.24
C GLU A 48 3.20 2.18 -3.56
N ASP A 49 4.51 2.17 -3.87
CA ASP A 49 5.03 2.70 -5.14
C ASP A 49 4.56 1.89 -6.36
N MET A 50 4.54 0.56 -6.26
CA MET A 50 3.99 -0.31 -7.30
C MET A 50 2.50 -0.07 -7.52
N TRP A 51 1.73 0.08 -6.44
CA TRP A 51 0.31 0.40 -6.48
C TRP A 51 0.06 1.72 -7.21
N ARG A 52 0.80 2.77 -6.84
CA ARG A 52 0.69 4.09 -7.46
C ARG A 52 1.03 4.06 -8.95
N THR A 53 2.10 3.34 -9.32
CA THR A 53 2.47 3.11 -10.72
C THR A 53 1.33 2.46 -11.50
N LEU A 54 0.77 1.37 -10.99
CA LEU A 54 -0.33 0.65 -11.64
C LEU A 54 -1.57 1.53 -11.81
N LYS A 55 -1.89 2.34 -10.78
CA LYS A 55 -3.02 3.26 -10.80
C LYS A 55 -2.85 4.33 -11.87
N ASN A 56 -1.66 4.93 -11.96
CA ASN A 56 -1.32 5.93 -12.97
C ASN A 56 -1.35 5.37 -14.39
N GLU A 57 -0.83 4.15 -14.61
CA GLU A 57 -0.92 3.49 -15.92
C GLU A 57 -2.37 3.28 -16.34
N LEU A 58 -3.22 2.85 -15.41
CA LEU A 58 -4.64 2.65 -15.69
C LEU A 58 -5.38 3.96 -15.94
N LEU A 59 -5.03 5.02 -15.21
CA LEU A 59 -5.54 6.37 -15.44
C LEU A 59 -5.18 6.85 -16.86
N GLY A 60 -3.92 6.70 -17.28
CA GLY A 60 -3.49 7.04 -18.63
C GLY A 60 -4.22 6.23 -19.71
N ARG A 61 -4.55 4.96 -19.46
CA ARG A 61 -5.40 4.17 -20.38
C ARG A 61 -6.83 4.71 -20.43
N TYR A 62 -7.40 5.11 -19.30
CA TYR A 62 -8.72 5.71 -19.25
C TYR A 62 -8.77 7.01 -20.06
N GLU A 63 -7.78 7.89 -19.89
CA GLU A 63 -7.62 9.11 -20.67
C GLU A 63 -7.50 8.82 -22.16
N PHE A 64 -6.66 7.85 -22.54
CA PHE A 64 -6.49 7.43 -23.92
C PHE A 64 -7.82 6.99 -24.55
N TYR A 65 -8.60 6.13 -23.88
CA TYR A 65 -9.89 5.69 -24.42
C TYR A 65 -10.91 6.81 -24.51
N ARG A 66 -10.91 7.75 -23.55
CA ARG A 66 -11.74 8.96 -23.62
C ARG A 66 -11.37 9.82 -24.82
N PHE A 67 -10.09 10.10 -25.00
CA PHE A 67 -9.59 10.90 -26.13
C PHE A 67 -9.98 10.25 -27.47
N ARG A 68 -9.74 8.93 -27.62
CA ARG A 68 -10.14 8.18 -28.81
C ARG A 68 -11.65 8.23 -29.07
N LEU A 69 -12.47 8.17 -28.03
CA LEU A 69 -13.93 8.31 -28.19
C LEU A 69 -14.32 9.69 -28.72
N ASN A 70 -13.68 10.77 -28.23
CA ASN A 70 -13.93 12.11 -28.72
C ASN A 70 -13.57 12.24 -30.21
N GLU A 71 -12.43 11.70 -30.65
CA GLU A 71 -12.05 11.66 -32.08
C GLU A 71 -13.08 10.89 -32.92
N LEU A 72 -13.47 9.68 -32.46
CA LEU A 72 -14.35 8.80 -33.22
C LEU A 72 -15.82 9.27 -33.26
N GLN A 73 -16.28 10.05 -32.28
CA GLN A 73 -17.61 10.64 -32.30
C GLN A 73 -17.81 11.62 -33.47
N LEU A 74 -16.73 12.22 -33.98
CA LEU A 74 -16.76 13.00 -35.23
C LEU A 74 -17.00 12.12 -36.47
N GLU A 75 -16.78 10.80 -36.38
CA GLU A 75 -16.77 9.86 -37.51
C GLU A 75 -18.02 8.94 -37.61
N SER A 76 -18.98 9.00 -36.67
CA SER A 76 -20.29 8.28 -36.59
C SER A 76 -20.43 7.26 -35.44
N ASN A 77 -21.60 7.27 -34.80
CA ASN A 77 -21.97 6.43 -33.65
C ASN A 77 -22.15 4.92 -33.95
N ALA A 78 -22.23 4.51 -35.21
CA ALA A 78 -22.36 3.10 -35.61
C ALA A 78 -21.00 2.37 -35.73
N ASN A 79 -19.91 3.01 -35.30
CA ASN A 79 -18.55 2.51 -35.47
C ASN A 79 -18.18 1.47 -34.41
N LYS A 80 -17.74 0.28 -34.83
CA LYS A 80 -17.25 -0.79 -33.93
C LYS A 80 -16.12 -0.29 -33.01
N SER A 81 -15.30 0.64 -33.50
CA SER A 81 -14.23 1.27 -32.72
C SER A 81 -14.78 2.06 -31.52
N VAL A 82 -15.91 2.75 -31.68
CA VAL A 82 -16.58 3.47 -30.58
C VAL A 82 -17.02 2.48 -29.51
N ALA A 83 -17.68 1.39 -29.88
CA ALA A 83 -18.13 0.38 -28.92
C ALA A 83 -16.97 -0.23 -28.10
N ILE A 84 -15.85 -0.54 -28.76
CA ILE A 84 -14.65 -1.09 -28.11
C ILE A 84 -14.06 -0.08 -27.11
N ASN A 85 -13.80 1.15 -27.55
CA ASN A 85 -13.21 2.17 -26.68
C ASN A 85 -14.15 2.56 -25.53
N MET A 86 -15.47 2.56 -25.76
CA MET A 86 -16.48 2.80 -24.73
C MET A 86 -16.43 1.72 -23.65
N GLY A 87 -16.43 0.44 -24.06
CA GLY A 87 -16.31 -0.69 -23.13
C GLY A 87 -15.00 -0.65 -22.34
N ALA A 88 -13.89 -0.35 -23.00
CA ALA A 88 -12.59 -0.23 -22.36
C ALA A 88 -12.53 0.93 -21.35
N LYS A 89 -13.08 2.11 -21.70
CA LYS A 89 -13.20 3.26 -20.80
C LYS A 89 -14.04 2.94 -19.56
N ILE A 90 -15.20 2.30 -19.74
CA ILE A 90 -16.09 1.90 -18.63
C ILE A 90 -15.38 0.92 -17.70
N ASN A 91 -14.69 -0.07 -18.25
CA ASN A 91 -13.93 -1.03 -17.45
C ASN A 91 -12.79 -0.36 -16.67
N ALA A 92 -12.01 0.51 -17.31
CA ALA A 92 -10.93 1.24 -16.64
C ALA A 92 -11.47 2.13 -15.51
N SER A 93 -12.56 2.86 -15.75
CA SER A 93 -13.24 3.67 -14.75
C SER A 93 -13.71 2.84 -13.55
N ALA A 94 -14.35 1.70 -13.79
CA ALA A 94 -14.83 0.83 -12.72
C ALA A 94 -13.68 0.28 -11.86
N ILE A 95 -12.52 0.00 -12.45
CA ILE A 95 -11.33 -0.44 -11.72
C ILE A 95 -10.74 0.73 -10.92
N LEU A 96 -10.58 1.92 -11.51
CA LEU A 96 -10.05 3.11 -10.81
C LEU A 96 -10.91 3.48 -9.60
N TYR A 97 -12.24 3.45 -9.72
CA TYR A 97 -13.14 3.64 -8.56
C TYR A 97 -12.96 2.59 -7.46
N ARG A 98 -12.58 1.35 -7.81
CA ARG A 98 -12.27 0.32 -6.80
C ARG A 98 -10.91 0.57 -6.17
N MET A 99 -9.93 1.03 -6.94
CA MET A 99 -8.61 1.38 -6.43
C MET A 99 -8.71 2.49 -5.39
N ASP A 100 -9.45 3.58 -5.68
CA ASP A 100 -9.76 4.66 -4.74
C ASP A 100 -10.41 4.14 -3.43
N LYS A 101 -11.35 3.20 -3.54
CA LYS A 101 -11.96 2.58 -2.34
C LYS A 101 -10.99 1.73 -1.52
N LEU A 102 -10.01 1.10 -2.18
CA LEU A 102 -9.04 0.21 -1.53
C LEU A 102 -7.93 0.98 -0.84
N ASP A 103 -7.44 2.05 -1.47
CA ASP A 103 -6.41 2.91 -0.91
C ASP A 103 -6.97 4.09 -0.08
N GLY A 104 -8.29 4.28 -0.11
CA GLY A 104 -8.98 5.35 0.63
C GLY A 104 -8.79 6.73 0.02
N THR A 105 -8.23 6.82 -1.19
CA THR A 105 -8.09 8.08 -1.93
C THR A 105 -9.35 8.37 -2.74
N ASN A 106 -9.44 9.59 -3.26
CA ASN A 106 -10.52 10.02 -4.15
C ASN A 106 -9.95 10.59 -5.46
N GLU A 107 -8.74 10.18 -5.82
CA GLU A 107 -7.94 10.76 -6.90
C GLU A 107 -8.65 10.64 -8.26
N PHE A 108 -9.28 9.50 -8.54
CA PHE A 108 -9.98 9.34 -9.81
C PHE A 108 -11.25 10.18 -9.87
N TYR A 109 -11.98 10.32 -8.76
CA TYR A 109 -13.14 11.20 -8.70
C TYR A 109 -12.75 12.67 -8.89
N GLU A 110 -11.70 13.13 -8.21
CA GLU A 110 -11.16 14.49 -8.35
C GLU A 110 -10.68 14.76 -9.79
N PHE A 111 -9.99 13.79 -10.38
CA PHE A 111 -9.58 13.84 -11.78
C PHE A 111 -10.77 14.02 -12.73
N LEU A 112 -11.87 13.29 -12.52
CA LEU A 112 -13.07 13.45 -13.33
C LEU A 112 -13.69 14.84 -13.18
N GLY A 113 -13.71 15.39 -11.96
CA GLY A 113 -14.24 16.73 -11.69
C GLY A 113 -13.44 17.83 -12.39
N GLN A 114 -12.11 17.81 -12.30
CA GLN A 114 -11.23 18.77 -13.01
C GLN A 114 -11.50 18.78 -14.52
N MET A 115 -11.75 17.60 -15.09
CA MET A 115 -12.01 17.48 -16.52
C MET A 115 -13.42 17.92 -16.96
N GLU A 116 -14.38 18.04 -16.04
CA GLU A 116 -15.71 18.62 -16.33
C GLU A 116 -15.63 20.15 -16.36
N ASP A 117 -14.78 20.75 -15.52
CA ASP A 117 -14.53 22.19 -15.50
C ASP A 117 -13.80 22.65 -16.79
N ASP A 118 -12.76 21.91 -17.23
CA ASP A 118 -11.99 22.21 -18.45
C ASP A 118 -12.79 22.13 -19.76
N THR A 119 -13.98 21.51 -19.76
CA THR A 119 -14.83 21.40 -20.96
C THR A 119 -15.92 22.48 -21.05
N ASN A 120 -16.04 23.34 -20.02
CA ASN A 120 -17.06 24.39 -19.93
C ASN A 120 -16.50 25.83 -20.11
N GLU A 121 -15.20 25.99 -20.39
CA GLU A 121 -14.56 27.24 -20.84
C GLU A 121 -14.42 27.29 -22.37
#